data_AF-A0A973Q9H0-F1
#
_entry.id   AF-A0A973Q9H0-F1
#
_cell.length_a   1.000
_cell.length_b   1.000
_cell.length_c   1.000
_cell.angle_alpha   90.00
_cell.angle_beta   90.00
_cell.angle_gamma   90.00
#
_symmetry.space_group_name_H-M   'P 1'
#
loop_
_entity.id
_entity.type
_entity.pdbx_description
1 polymer ?
#
loop_
_entity_poly.entity_id
_entity_poly.type
_entity_poly.pdbx_seq_one_letter_code
_entity_poly.pdbx_strand_id
1 'polypeptide(L)'
;YGWNLPPYYVYGLSADPYLHDEITRQQAAALTEVLKPWRQQYPDVEVTEAPASGSPGNRLVDAAHDACLVVVGRRIRRNPFGTHIGPVAHAVLHHAAAPVAIVAHN
;
A
#
# COMPACT_ATOMS: atom_id res chain seq x y z
N TYR A 1 10.74 23.54 -6.51
CA TYR A 1 9.47 24.24 -6.74
C TYR A 1 8.33 23.33 -6.31
N GLY A 2 8.11 23.24 -5.00
CA GLY A 2 7.05 22.45 -4.40
C GLY A 2 5.85 23.34 -4.15
N TRP A 3 4.73 23.03 -4.81
CA TRP A 3 3.46 23.63 -4.46
C TRP A 3 2.88 22.80 -3.31
N ASN A 4 2.91 23.37 -2.11
CA ASN A 4 2.09 22.92 -1.00
C ASN A 4 0.72 23.59 -1.16
N LEU A 5 -0.35 22.81 -1.32
CA LEU A 5 -1.69 23.38 -1.39
C LEU A 5 -2.08 23.92 -0.01
N PRO A 6 -2.49 25.19 0.08
CA PRO A 6 -2.85 25.81 1.34
C PRO A 6 -4.14 25.21 1.93
N PRO A 7 -4.25 25.13 3.27
CA PRO A 7 -5.13 24.21 4.00
C PRO A 7 -6.64 24.49 3.88
N TYR A 8 -7.05 25.57 3.22
CA TYR A 8 -8.47 25.90 3.06
C TYR A 8 -9.21 25.02 2.04
N TYR A 9 -8.50 24.23 1.21
CA TYR A 9 -9.14 23.26 0.32
C TYR A 9 -9.50 21.92 0.98
N VAL A 10 -9.09 21.68 2.23
CA VAL A 10 -9.32 20.39 2.91
C VAL A 10 -10.76 20.24 3.44
N TYR A 11 -11.55 21.33 3.50
CA TYR A 11 -12.87 21.30 4.13
C TYR A 11 -14.06 21.06 3.17
N GLY A 12 -13.82 20.95 1.86
CA GLY A 12 -14.89 20.78 0.86
C GLY A 12 -15.09 19.36 0.32
N LEU A 13 -14.14 18.44 0.59
CA LEU A 13 -14.17 17.04 0.12
C LEU A 13 -14.28 16.03 1.27
N SER A 14 -14.32 16.50 2.51
CA SER A 14 -14.48 15.66 3.69
C SER A 14 -15.96 15.35 3.95
N ALA A 15 -16.28 14.05 3.89
CA ALA A 15 -17.47 13.39 4.42
C ALA A 15 -18.71 13.30 3.50
N ASP A 16 -18.57 12.64 2.35
CA ASP A 16 -19.63 11.70 1.94
C ASP A 16 -19.19 10.26 2.30
N PRO A 17 -19.72 9.68 3.39
CA PRO A 17 -19.44 8.29 3.78
C PRO A 17 -19.80 7.28 2.69
N TYR A 18 -20.82 7.56 1.86
CA TYR A 18 -21.22 6.67 0.77
C TYR A 18 -20.20 6.68 -0.37
N LEU A 19 -19.59 7.83 -0.67
CA LEU A 19 -18.52 7.94 -1.65
C LEU A 19 -17.25 7.20 -1.19
N HIS A 20 -16.92 7.26 0.10
CA HIS A 20 -15.78 6.54 0.67
C HIS A 20 -15.99 5.02 0.64
N ASP A 21 -17.22 4.56 0.93
CA ASP A 21 -17.55 3.14 0.89
C ASP A 21 -17.53 2.58 -0.53
N GLU A 22 -18.06 3.33 -1.52
CA GLU A 22 -18.02 2.93 -2.92
C GLU A 22 -16.57 2.84 -3.45
N ILE A 23 -15.71 3.81 -3.12
CA ILE A 23 -14.28 3.75 -3.48
C ILE A 23 -13.60 2.54 -2.84
N THR A 24 -13.91 2.24 -1.57
CA THR A 24 -13.32 1.10 -0.86
C THR A 24 -13.76 -0.22 -1.47
N ARG A 25 -15.04 -0.36 -1.83
CA ARG A 25 -15.56 -1.54 -2.54
C ARG A 25 -14.92 -1.72 -3.90
N GLN A 26 -14.77 -0.65 -4.67
CA GLN A 26 -14.11 -0.70 -5.98
C GLN A 26 -12.63 -1.11 -5.85
N GLN A 27 -11.92 -0.60 -4.84
CA GLN A 27 -10.54 -1.00 -4.54
C GLN A 27 -10.44 -2.47 -4.11
N ALA A 28 -11.37 -2.94 -3.28
CA ALA A 28 -11.43 -4.34 -2.88
C ALA A 28 -11.67 -5.26 -4.08
N ALA A 29 -12.63 -4.91 -4.95
CA ALA A 29 -12.90 -5.68 -6.16
C ALA A 29 -11.67 -5.73 -7.09
N ALA A 30 -10.99 -4.60 -7.29
CA ALA A 30 -9.75 -4.55 -8.08
C ALA A 30 -8.64 -5.43 -7.47
N LEU A 31 -8.49 -5.43 -6.14
CA LEU A 31 -7.54 -6.30 -5.44
C LEU A 31 -7.88 -7.79 -5.65
N THR A 32 -9.16 -8.14 -5.51
CA THR A 32 -9.64 -9.51 -5.72
C THR A 32 -9.31 -9.99 -7.13
N GLU A 33 -9.58 -9.18 -8.17
CA GLU A 33 -9.26 -9.53 -9.57
C GLU A 33 -7.76 -9.75 -9.81
N VAL A 34 -6.91 -8.89 -9.24
CA VAL A 34 -5.44 -9.03 -9.37
C VAL A 34 -4.92 -10.30 -8.70
N LEU A 35 -5.55 -10.73 -7.60
CA LEU A 35 -5.15 -11.92 -6.84
C LEU A 35 -5.68 -13.23 -7.44
N LYS A 36 -6.75 -13.21 -8.25
CA LYS A 36 -7.38 -14.42 -8.80
C LYS A 36 -6.40 -15.39 -9.50
N PRO A 37 -5.54 -14.94 -10.44
CA PRO A 37 -4.62 -15.86 -11.11
C PRO A 37 -3.63 -16.52 -10.15
N TRP A 38 -3.18 -15.78 -9.13
CA TRP A 38 -2.25 -16.27 -8.13
C TRP A 38 -2.89 -17.28 -7.18
N ARG A 39 -4.14 -17.05 -6.78
CA ARG A 39 -4.92 -18.02 -5.98
C ARG A 39 -5.15 -19.33 -6.74
N GLN A 40 -5.36 -19.26 -8.05
CA GLN A 40 -5.50 -20.44 -8.90
C GLN A 40 -4.16 -21.19 -9.05
N GLN A 41 -3.06 -20.46 -9.14
CA GLN A 41 -1.72 -21.04 -9.28
C GLN A 41 -1.18 -21.64 -7.98
N TYR A 42 -1.54 -21.07 -6.83
CA TYR A 42 -1.09 -21.49 -5.49
C TYR A 42 -2.29 -21.74 -4.56
N PRO A 43 -3.08 -22.81 -4.78
CA PRO A 43 -4.32 -23.05 -4.05
C PRO A 43 -4.11 -23.38 -2.56
N ASP A 44 -2.93 -23.89 -2.21
CA ASP A 44 -2.59 -24.24 -0.82
C ASP A 44 -2.19 -23.02 0.03
N VAL A 45 -2.08 -21.83 -0.59
CA VAL A 45 -1.75 -20.58 0.11
C VAL A 45 -3.03 -19.85 0.48
N GLU A 46 -3.32 -19.75 1.77
CA GLU A 46 -4.43 -18.94 2.27
C GLU A 46 -4.13 -17.45 2.06
N VAL A 47 -5.07 -16.72 1.44
CA VAL A 47 -4.92 -15.30 1.12
C VAL A 47 -6.06 -14.50 1.74
N THR A 48 -5.74 -13.76 2.79
CA THR A 48 -6.63 -12.77 3.41
C THR A 48 -6.45 -11.40 2.74
N GLU A 49 -7.53 -10.85 2.18
CA GLU A 49 -7.54 -9.48 1.64
C GLU A 49 -7.89 -8.50 2.76
N ALA A 50 -7.06 -7.47 2.95
CA ALA A 50 -7.30 -6.40 3.92
C ALA A 50 -7.24 -5.02 3.22
N PRO A 51 -8.21 -4.70 2.35
CA PRO A 51 -8.31 -3.36 1.76
C PRO A 51 -8.48 -2.34 2.89
N ALA A 52 -7.62 -1.33 2.90
CA ALA A 52 -7.53 -0.39 4.00
C ALA A 52 -7.48 1.05 3.49
N SER A 53 -8.29 1.92 4.10
CA SER A 53 -8.15 3.37 3.96
C SER A 53 -7.07 3.90 4.91
N GLY A 54 -6.40 4.99 4.53
CA GLY A 54 -5.38 5.65 5.34
C GLY A 54 -3.96 5.46 4.80
N SER A 55 -2.94 5.74 5.63
CA SER A 55 -1.53 5.67 5.23
C SER A 55 -1.09 4.20 5.04
N PRO A 56 -0.71 3.78 3.82
CA PRO A 56 -0.30 2.39 3.57
C PRO A 56 0.93 1.99 4.38
N GLY A 57 1.87 2.92 4.61
CA GLY A 57 3.07 2.67 5.41
C GLY A 57 2.72 2.31 6.86
N ASN A 58 1.83 3.08 7.49
CA ASN A 58 1.41 2.81 8.86
C ASN A 58 0.66 1.49 8.96
N ARG A 59 -0.26 1.21 8.03
CA ARG A 59 -1.04 -0.05 8.03
C ARG A 59 -0.14 -1.27 7.87
N LEU A 60 0.91 -1.18 7.05
CA LEU A 60 1.90 -2.26 6.90
C LEU A 60 2.79 -2.41 8.14
N VAL A 61 3.16 -1.31 8.79
CA VAL A 61 3.91 -1.34 10.05
C VAL A 61 3.10 -1.98 11.16
N ASP A 62 1.82 -1.64 11.29
CA ASP A 62 0.92 -2.22 12.28
C ASP A 62 0.74 -3.73 12.02
N ALA A 63 0.47 -4.11 10.77
CA ALA A 63 0.32 -5.52 10.39
C ALA A 63 1.64 -6.32 10.53
N ALA A 64 2.80 -5.66 10.52
CA ALA A 64 4.09 -6.32 10.68
C ALA A 64 4.27 -6.94 12.07
N HIS A 65 3.51 -6.52 13.08
CA HIS A 65 3.57 -7.09 14.43
C HIS A 65 3.20 -8.58 14.46
N ASP A 66 2.28 -9.01 13.60
CA ASP A 66 1.79 -10.38 13.53
C ASP A 66 2.38 -11.16 12.34
N ALA A 67 3.33 -10.57 11.61
CA ALA A 67 3.89 -11.13 10.39
C ALA A 67 5.28 -11.76 10.60
N CYS A 68 5.57 -12.84 9.87
CA CYS A 68 6.92 -13.40 9.80
C CYS A 68 7.81 -12.69 8.76
N LEU A 69 7.20 -12.02 7.78
CA LEU A 69 7.87 -11.31 6.69
C LEU A 69 6.93 -10.27 6.07
N VAL A 70 7.42 -9.06 5.83
CA VAL A 70 6.71 -8.04 5.06
C VAL A 70 7.36 -7.89 3.70
N VAL A 71 6.56 -7.99 2.63
CA VAL A 71 7.03 -7.81 1.25
C VAL A 71 6.48 -6.51 0.69
N VAL A 72 7.36 -5.62 0.23
CA VAL A 72 6.96 -4.36 -0.42
C VAL A 72 7.67 -4.18 -1.76
N GLY A 73 6.92 -3.66 -2.74
CA GLY A 73 7.46 -3.33 -4.05
C GLY A 73 8.30 -2.06 -4.02
N ARG A 74 9.37 -2.02 -4.82
CA ARG A 74 10.00 -0.78 -5.28
C ARG A 74 9.97 -0.71 -6.79
N ARG A 75 9.66 0.47 -7.32
CA ARG A 75 9.72 0.69 -8.77
C ARG A 75 11.15 0.80 -9.24
N ILE A 76 11.50 0.14 -10.34
CA ILE A 76 12.79 0.28 -11.00
C ILE A 76 12.85 1.67 -11.63
N ARG A 77 13.72 2.54 -11.10
CA ARG A 77 14.01 3.85 -11.70
C ARG A 77 15.29 3.76 -12.52
N ARG A 78 15.25 4.28 -13.76
CA ARG A 78 16.41 4.37 -14.66
C ARG A 78 17.35 5.54 -14.32
N ASN A 79 16.88 6.54 -13.58
CA ASN A 79 17.71 7.66 -13.14
C ASN A 79 18.59 7.24 -11.96
N PRO A 80 19.93 7.41 -12.01
CA PRO A 80 20.83 7.10 -10.91
C PRO A 80 20.73 8.05 -9.71
N PHE A 81 20.05 9.19 -9.85
CA PHE A 81 19.94 10.18 -8.78
C PHE A 81 18.58 10.10 -8.06
N GLY A 82 18.62 10.16 -6.72
CA GLY A 82 17.45 10.22 -5.83
C GLY A 82 17.15 8.92 -5.09
N THR A 83 16.10 8.92 -4.26
CA THR A 83 15.69 7.75 -3.48
C THR A 83 15.15 6.65 -4.39
N HIS A 84 15.76 5.47 -4.34
CA HIS A 84 15.33 4.30 -5.11
C HIS A 84 14.18 3.52 -4.46
N ILE A 85 13.75 3.94 -3.27
CA ILE A 85 12.61 3.39 -2.52
C ILE A 85 11.54 4.46 -2.35
N GLY A 86 10.27 4.06 -2.47
CA GLY A 86 9.13 4.95 -2.26
C GLY A 86 8.82 5.18 -0.78
N PRO A 87 7.92 6.12 -0.44
CA PRO A 87 7.59 6.48 0.94
C PRO A 87 7.05 5.30 1.76
N VAL A 88 6.27 4.41 1.14
CA VAL A 88 5.74 3.20 1.80
C VAL A 88 6.88 2.24 2.16
N ALA A 89 7.74 1.91 1.19
CA ALA A 89 8.89 1.03 1.42
C ALA A 89 9.85 1.62 2.46
N HIS A 90 10.06 2.94 2.44
CA HIS A 90 10.85 3.63 3.44
C HIS A 90 10.24 3.51 4.85
N ALA A 91 8.94 3.80 5.00
CA ALA A 91 8.27 3.70 6.30
C ALA A 91 8.35 2.28 6.88
N VAL A 92 8.06 1.25 6.07
CA VAL A 92 8.11 -0.15 6.49
C VAL A 92 9.54 -0.56 6.84
N LEU A 93 10.53 -0.18 6.04
CA LEU A 93 11.94 -0.52 6.30
C LEU A 93 12.45 0.03 7.65
N HIS A 94 11.95 1.20 8.07
CA HIS A 94 12.38 1.85 9.31
C HIS A 94 11.59 1.45 10.55
N HIS A 95 10.36 0.96 10.39
CA HIS A 95 9.43 0.80 11.51
C HIS A 95 8.78 -0.58 11.64
N ALA A 96 8.91 -1.47 10.67
CA ALA A 96 8.33 -2.81 10.77
C ALA A 96 8.98 -3.63 11.89
N ALA A 97 8.15 -4.37 12.64
CA ALA A 97 8.62 -5.30 13.67
C ALA A 97 9.15 -6.62 13.09
N ALA A 98 8.82 -6.93 11.83
CA ALA A 98 9.21 -8.14 11.12
C ALA A 98 10.28 -7.85 10.05
N PRO A 99 11.02 -8.88 9.59
CA PRO A 99 11.90 -8.77 8.43
C PRO A 99 11.19 -8.19 7.20
N VAL A 100 11.89 -7.41 6.38
CA VAL A 100 11.33 -6.73 5.21
C VAL A 100 12.05 -7.14 3.93
N ALA A 101 11.32 -7.67 2.95
CA ALA A 101 11.80 -7.94 1.60
C ALA A 101 11.38 -6.83 0.63
N ILE A 102 12.35 -6.18 0.00
CA ILE A 102 12.12 -5.16 -1.03
C ILE A 102 12.24 -5.80 -2.41
N VAL A 103 11.13 -5.88 -3.15
CA VAL A 103 11.08 -6.51 -4.48
C VAL A 103 11.00 -5.45 -5.57
N ALA A 104 11.96 -5.45 -6.48
CA ALA A 104 11.96 -4.52 -7.61
C ALA A 104 10.93 -4.93 -8.67
N HIS A 105 10.09 -3.98 -9.13
CA HIS A 105 9.11 -4.18 -10.20
C HIS A 105 9.15 -3.02 -11.21
N ASN A 106 8.60 -3.23 -12.40
CA ASN A 106 8.55 -2.25 -13.49
C ASN A 106 7.27 -1.38 -13.41
#